data_AF-A0A4R8QXL2-F1
#
_entry.id   AF-A0A4R8QXL2-F1
#
_cell.length_a   1.000
_cell.length_b   1.000
_cell.length_c   1.000
_cell.angle_alpha   90.00
_cell.angle_beta   90.00
_cell.angle_gamma   90.00
#
_symmetry.space_group_name_H-M   'P 1'
#
loop_
_entity.id
_entity.type
_entity.pdbx_description
1 polymer ?
#
loop_
_entity_poly.entity_id
_entity_poly.type
_entity_poly.pdbx_seq_one_letter_code
_entity_poly.pdbx_strand_id
1 'polypeptide(L)'
;MTWFSRRRGKKEAPAQLSPDASALVDQLVDHHHDREWPTAIGWYLPDDEPPWHVLEELRRSGYCKIERDGDEVEVDFTALGLQTFA
;
A
#
# COMPACT_ATOMS: atom_id res chain seq x y z
N MET A 1 -32.09 -6.53 29.54
CA MET A 1 -31.65 -5.13 29.72
C MET A 1 -30.36 -4.92 28.94
N THR A 2 -30.49 -4.39 27.74
CA THR A 2 -29.40 -4.02 26.84
C THR A 2 -29.08 -2.54 27.06
N TRP A 3 -27.89 -2.21 27.56
CA TRP A 3 -27.24 -0.92 27.25
C TRP A 3 -25.83 -0.82 27.83
N PHE A 4 -24.86 -1.32 27.07
CA PHE A 4 -23.52 -0.76 27.11
C PHE A 4 -23.10 -0.45 25.68
N SER A 5 -23.70 0.60 25.12
CA SER A 5 -23.17 1.29 23.94
C SER A 5 -21.88 2.01 24.32
N ARG A 6 -20.78 1.26 24.44
CA ARG A 6 -19.44 1.84 24.42
C ARG A 6 -19.18 2.36 23.01
N ARG A 7 -19.52 3.62 22.78
CA ARG A 7 -18.75 4.47 21.86
C ARG A 7 -17.32 4.51 22.40
N ARG A 8 -16.45 3.64 21.90
CA ARG A 8 -15.02 3.66 22.25
C ARG A 8 -14.23 3.56 20.98
N GLY A 9 -13.85 4.73 20.47
CA GLY A 9 -12.84 4.93 19.44
C GLY A 9 -13.12 4.18 18.16
N LYS A 10 -13.54 4.91 17.12
CA LYS A 10 -13.01 4.63 15.80
C LYS A 10 -11.50 4.89 15.89
N LYS A 11 -10.76 3.96 16.53
CA LYS A 11 -9.37 3.72 16.16
C LYS A 11 -9.52 3.43 14.69
N GLU A 12 -9.05 4.36 13.90
CA GLU A 12 -8.83 4.18 12.48
C GLU A 12 -8.08 2.86 12.41
N ALA A 13 -8.83 1.78 12.18
CA ALA A 13 -8.22 0.48 12.02
C ALA A 13 -7.23 0.72 10.87
N PRO A 14 -5.97 0.26 11.00
CA PRO A 14 -5.10 0.28 9.84
C PRO A 14 -5.94 -0.31 8.71
N ALA A 15 -6.10 0.47 7.62
CA ALA A 15 -7.10 0.17 6.61
C ALA A 15 -6.99 -1.32 6.30
N GLN A 16 -8.07 -2.09 6.48
CA GLN A 16 -8.02 -3.52 6.27
C GLN A 16 -7.70 -3.73 4.79
N LEU A 17 -6.43 -3.97 4.50
CA LEU A 17 -5.94 -4.22 3.17
C LEU A 17 -6.49 -5.57 2.72
N SER A 18 -6.89 -5.62 1.46
CA SER A 18 -7.19 -6.86 0.78
C SER A 18 -5.96 -7.78 0.83
N PRO A 19 -6.14 -9.11 0.76
CA PRO A 19 -5.00 -10.05 0.74
C PRO A 19 -4.02 -9.73 -0.40
N ASP A 20 -4.51 -9.31 -1.56
CA ASP A 20 -3.69 -8.84 -2.68
C ASP A 20 -2.88 -7.57 -2.35
N ALA A 21 -3.49 -6.61 -1.64
CA ALA A 21 -2.79 -5.40 -1.20
C ALA A 21 -1.72 -5.70 -0.15
N SER A 22 -1.99 -6.66 0.73
CA SER A 22 -1.01 -7.12 1.72
C SER A 22 0.17 -7.82 1.04
N ALA A 23 -0.09 -8.67 0.04
CA ALA A 23 0.95 -9.34 -0.74
C ALA A 23 1.80 -8.36 -1.56
N LEU A 24 1.21 -7.27 -2.05
CA LEU A 24 1.97 -6.24 -2.76
C LEU A 24 2.85 -5.41 -1.82
N VAL A 25 2.34 -5.07 -0.63
CA VAL A 25 3.14 -4.40 0.41
C VAL A 25 4.29 -5.30 0.85
N ASP A 26 4.05 -6.59 1.05
CA ASP A 26 5.09 -7.56 1.42
C ASP A 26 6.22 -7.62 0.39
N GLN A 27 5.88 -7.66 -0.91
CA GLN A 27 6.87 -7.55 -2.00
C GLN A 27 7.64 -6.23 -1.98
N LEU A 28 6.97 -5.12 -1.65
CA LEU A 28 7.59 -3.79 -1.59
C LEU A 28 8.54 -3.66 -0.38
N VAL A 29 8.20 -4.29 0.75
CA VAL A 29 9.08 -4.41 1.92
C VAL A 29 10.28 -5.30 1.62
N ASP A 30 10.06 -6.44 0.99
CA ASP A 30 11.13 -7.37 0.57
C ASP A 30 12.10 -6.68 -0.39
N HIS A 31 11.58 -5.98 -1.40
CA HIS A 31 12.38 -5.20 -2.34
C HIS A 31 13.17 -4.08 -1.65
N HIS A 32 12.56 -3.38 -0.68
CA HIS A 32 13.24 -2.34 0.11
C HIS A 32 14.30 -2.92 1.06
N HIS A 33 14.14 -4.17 1.52
CA HIS A 33 15.11 -4.88 2.34
C HIS A 33 16.33 -5.36 1.54
N ASP A 34 16.14 -5.63 0.25
CA ASP A 34 17.21 -5.91 -0.70
C ASP A 34 17.94 -4.59 -1.03
N ARG A 35 18.92 -4.25 -0.17
CA ARG A 35 19.61 -2.95 -0.09
C ARG A 35 20.34 -2.49 -1.36
N GLU A 36 20.20 -3.19 -2.48
CA GLU A 36 20.79 -2.78 -3.75
C GLU A 36 20.00 -1.63 -4.39
N TRP A 37 18.69 -1.50 -4.14
CA TRP A 37 17.87 -0.42 -4.72
C TRP A 37 16.83 0.12 -3.72
N PRO A 38 16.85 1.42 -3.36
CA PRO A 38 15.82 2.07 -2.54
C PRO A 38 14.58 2.46 -3.35
N THR A 39 14.36 1.86 -4.51
CA THR A 39 13.42 2.37 -5.52
C THR A 39 12.08 1.63 -5.47
N ALA A 40 11.03 2.40 -5.74
CA ALA A 40 9.66 1.98 -5.92
C ALA A 40 9.51 0.70 -6.79
N ILE A 41 8.45 -0.09 -6.54
CA ILE A 41 8.05 -1.14 -7.49
C ILE A 41 7.41 -0.45 -8.69
N GLY A 42 8.00 -0.65 -9.87
CA GLY A 42 7.55 -0.11 -11.14
C GLY A 42 6.87 -1.16 -12.01
N TRP A 43 5.80 -0.76 -12.70
CA TRP A 43 5.17 -1.52 -13.78
C TRP A 43 5.28 -0.76 -15.08
N TYR A 44 5.66 -1.46 -16.15
CA TYR A 44 5.66 -0.91 -17.49
C TYR A 44 4.37 -1.35 -18.19
N LEU A 45 3.44 -0.41 -18.40
CA LEU A 45 2.09 -0.65 -18.91
C LEU A 45 1.95 -1.37 -20.26
N PRO A 46 2.91 -1.32 -21.21
CA PRO A 46 2.75 -2.02 -22.47
C PRO A 46 3.18 -3.49 -22.36
N ASP A 47 3.77 -3.90 -21.23
CA ASP A 47 4.28 -5.26 -20.97
C ASP A 47 3.55 -5.92 -19.79
N ASP A 48 3.26 -5.17 -18.71
CA ASP A 48 2.64 -5.67 -17.48
C ASP A 48 1.53 -4.71 -17.00
N GLU A 49 0.30 -5.22 -16.85
CA GLU A 49 -0.83 -4.44 -16.31
C GLU A 49 -0.78 -4.49 -14.77
N PRO A 50 -0.48 -3.37 -14.09
CA PRO A 50 -0.45 -3.35 -12.64
C PRO A 50 -1.84 -3.64 -12.08
N PRO A 51 -1.93 -4.25 -10.88
CA PRO A 51 -3.21 -4.50 -10.23
C PRO A 51 -3.82 -3.18 -9.72
N TRP A 52 -4.45 -2.41 -10.61
CA TRP A 52 -4.96 -1.06 -10.36
C TRP A 52 -5.89 -0.99 -9.16
N HIS A 53 -6.77 -1.97 -8.99
CA HIS A 53 -7.68 -2.06 -7.85
C HIS A 53 -6.93 -2.11 -6.51
N VAL A 54 -5.79 -2.83 -6.49
CA VAL A 54 -4.92 -2.97 -5.31
C VAL A 54 -4.16 -1.67 -5.06
N LEU A 55 -3.63 -1.06 -6.12
CA LEU A 55 -2.93 0.22 -6.01
C LEU A 55 -3.87 1.31 -5.46
N GLU A 56 -5.07 1.44 -6.02
CA GLU A 56 -6.06 2.40 -5.55
C GLU A 56 -6.44 2.19 -4.08
N GLU A 57 -6.53 0.95 -3.63
CA GLU A 57 -6.78 0.61 -2.23
C GLU A 57 -5.62 1.06 -1.32
N LEU A 58 -4.37 0.80 -1.72
CA LEU A 58 -3.18 1.23 -0.99
C LEU A 58 -3.05 2.75 -0.92
N ARG A 59 -3.36 3.44 -2.03
CA ARG A 59 -3.41 4.90 -2.10
C ARG A 59 -4.51 5.46 -1.20
N ARG A 60 -5.70 4.87 -1.21
CA ARG A 60 -6.82 5.28 -0.33
C ARG A 60 -6.51 5.07 1.15
N SER A 61 -5.76 4.02 1.44
CA SER A 61 -5.29 3.71 2.79
C SER A 61 -4.21 4.69 3.27
N GLY A 62 -3.58 5.41 2.35
CA GLY A 62 -2.51 6.37 2.64
C GLY A 62 -1.16 5.72 2.93
N TYR A 63 -1.01 4.41 2.69
CA TYR A 63 0.24 3.70 2.93
C TYR A 63 1.21 3.83 1.76
N CYS A 64 0.72 3.80 0.52
CA CYS A 64 1.56 3.91 -0.67
C CYS A 64 1.21 5.15 -1.51
N LYS A 65 2.23 5.74 -2.13
CA LYS A 65 2.07 6.73 -3.20
C LYS A 65 2.20 6.00 -4.53
N ILE A 66 1.39 6.40 -5.50
CA ILE A 66 1.45 5.90 -6.87
C ILE A 66 1.82 7.10 -7.73
N GLU A 67 2.94 7.00 -8.41
CA GLU A 67 3.41 7.94 -9.40
C GLU A 67 3.24 7.29 -10.77
N ARG A 68 2.68 8.02 -11.73
CA ARG A 68 2.52 7.54 -13.10
C ARG A 68 3.27 8.50 -14.01
N ASP A 69 4.24 7.99 -14.75
CA ASP A 69 5.01 8.75 -15.73
C ASP A 69 4.88 8.07 -17.10
N GLY A 70 4.07 8.68 -17.96
CA GLY A 70 3.80 8.13 -19.30
C GLY A 70 3.22 6.72 -19.26
N ASP A 71 4.06 5.75 -19.63
CA ASP A 71 3.76 4.31 -19.70
C ASP A 71 4.30 3.53 -18.48
N GLU A 72 4.90 4.21 -17.51
CA GLU A 72 5.44 3.61 -16.30
C GLU A 72 4.61 4.01 -15.07
N VAL A 73 4.38 3.04 -14.19
CA VAL A 73 3.64 3.21 -12.94
C VAL A 73 4.55 2.79 -11.82
N GLU A 74 4.99 3.75 -11.02
CA GLU A 74 5.83 3.51 -9.85
C GLU A 74 5.00 3.59 -8.58
N VAL A 75 5.24 2.65 -7.67
CA VAL A 75 4.58 2.60 -6.37
C VAL A 75 5.63 2.55 -5.29
N ASP A 76 5.51 3.48 -4.37
CA ASP A 76 6.47 3.67 -3.29
C ASP A 76 5.74 3.83 -1.96
N PHE A 77 6.43 3.54 -0.87
CA PHE A 77 5.85 3.78 0.44
C PHE A 77 5.78 5.28 0.75
N THR A 78 4.67 5.69 1.35
CA THR A 78 4.61 6.99 2.01
C THR A 78 5.35 6.93 3.35
N ALA A 79 5.58 8.09 3.97
CA ALA A 79 6.10 8.15 5.34
C ALA A 79 5.24 7.36 6.36
N LEU A 80 3.94 7.17 6.10
CA LEU A 80 3.06 6.36 6.93
C LEU A 80 3.23 4.86 6.66
N GLY A 81 3.37 4.48 5.39
CA GLY A 81 3.67 3.12 4.96
C GLY A 81 4.99 2.62 5.54
N LEU A 82 6.06 3.43 5.41
CA LEU A 82 7.36 3.12 5.98
C LEU A 82 7.28 2.92 7.49
N GLN A 83 6.62 3.82 8.24
CA GLN A 83 6.49 3.65 9.70
C GLN A 83 5.66 2.42 10.13
N THR A 84 4.84 1.89 9.24
CA THR A 84 3.95 0.75 9.54
C THR A 84 4.59 -0.58 9.11
N PHE A 85 5.35 -0.59 8.02
CA PHE A 85 5.81 -1.80 7.34
C PHE A 85 7.33 -1.91 7.14
N ALA A 86 8.09 -0.82 7.23
CA ALA A 86 9.57 -0.78 7.11
C ALA A 86 10.25 -0.53 8.48
#